data_AF-A0AAV0M5C4-F1
#
_entry.id   AF-A0AAV0M5C4-F1
#
_cell.length_a   1.000
_cell.length_b   1.000
_cell.length_c   1.000
_cell.angle_alpha   90.00
_cell.angle_beta   90.00
_cell.angle_gamma   90.00
#
_symmetry.space_group_name_H-M   'P 1'
#
loop_
_entity.id
_entity.type
_entity.pdbx_description
1 polymer ?
#
loop_
_entity_poly.entity_id
_entity_poly.type
_entity_poly.pdbx_seq_one_letter_code
_entity_poly.pdbx_strand_id
1 'polypeptide(L)'
;MMYTMGRGGASRLGVAALALRNFSSATGGGAGAVARRAASNGIASGGAQAPIAVGVWIRGMAPTTTGGDRTFATMTLGEQEQREEKKQPQMASGGGMNGDGDEEKGIVSYWDIPTRKIRKEDGTEWKWNSFMPWETYKADTSIDLKKHHKPSTMIDKIAYWTVKSLRWPTDLFFQRRYGCRAMMLETVAAVPGMVGGMLLHCKSLRRFEHSGGWIRTLLEEAENERMHLMTFMEVAQPKWYERALVIGVQGVFFNAYFLGYVISPKFAHRMVGYLEEEAIHSYTEFLKELDKGNIENVPAPAIAIDYWRLPADARLRDVVEVVRADEAHHRDVNHLASDIHYQGHELRETPAPLGYH
;
A
#
# COMPACT_ATOMS: atom_id res chain seq x y z
N MET A 1 -32.96 33.51 42.24
CA MET A 1 -32.82 34.76 43.01
C MET A 1 -31.35 35.18 42.89
N MET A 2 -31.13 36.35 42.25
CA MET A 2 -29.96 37.27 42.24
C MET A 2 -28.52 36.73 42.36
N TYR A 3 -27.63 36.87 41.37
CA TYR A 3 -26.86 38.06 40.89
C TYR A 3 -25.70 38.55 41.79
N THR A 4 -24.46 38.52 41.26
CA THR A 4 -23.40 39.58 41.15
C THR A 4 -22.05 38.89 40.81
N MET A 5 -21.41 39.00 39.62
CA MET A 5 -20.53 40.09 39.08
C MET A 5 -19.54 40.67 40.11
N GLY A 6 -18.22 40.85 39.90
CA GLY A 6 -17.30 40.74 38.76
C GLY A 6 -15.95 41.44 39.09
N ARG A 7 -15.00 41.44 38.12
CA ARG A 7 -13.61 42.00 38.08
C ARG A 7 -12.50 41.10 38.65
N GLY A 8 -11.37 40.85 38.01
CA GLY A 8 -10.70 41.46 36.84
C GLY A 8 -9.22 41.69 37.20
N GLY A 9 -8.28 41.02 36.54
CA GLY A 9 -6.85 41.17 36.80
C GLY A 9 -5.97 40.35 35.84
N ALA A 10 -5.23 41.06 34.99
CA ALA A 10 -4.47 40.57 33.85
C ALA A 10 -3.35 39.58 34.19
N SER A 11 -3.13 38.59 33.32
CA SER A 11 -1.91 37.78 33.28
C SER A 11 -1.29 37.81 31.89
N ARG A 12 0.02 37.96 31.89
CA ARG A 12 0.87 38.51 30.83
C ARG A 12 1.02 37.59 29.61
N LEU A 13 0.92 38.20 28.43
CA LEU A 13 1.40 37.68 27.14
C LEU A 13 2.93 37.54 27.17
N GLY A 14 3.42 36.31 27.09
CA GLY A 14 4.82 36.01 26.78
C GLY A 14 4.98 35.82 25.27
N VAL A 15 5.45 36.86 24.60
CA VAL A 15 5.92 36.82 23.21
C VAL A 15 7.37 36.37 23.23
N ALA A 16 7.69 35.22 22.65
CA ALA A 16 9.07 34.80 22.37
C ALA A 16 9.32 34.90 20.86
N ALA A 17 10.32 35.71 20.53
CA ALA A 17 10.61 36.25 19.22
C ALA A 17 11.20 35.26 18.21
N LEU A 18 10.89 35.52 16.94
CA LEU A 18 11.54 34.99 15.75
C LEU A 18 13.07 35.08 15.83
N ALA A 19 13.75 33.98 15.49
CA ALA A 19 15.14 33.99 15.03
C ALA A 19 15.16 33.81 13.50
N LEU A 20 15.08 34.93 12.77
CA LEU A 20 15.41 35.02 11.35
C LEU A 20 16.94 34.99 11.21
N ARG A 21 17.47 33.99 10.49
CA ARG A 21 18.88 33.98 10.07
C ARG A 21 19.07 34.91 8.88
N ASN A 22 19.96 35.88 9.06
CA ASN A 22 20.46 36.82 8.07
C ASN A 22 21.19 36.09 6.92
N PHE A 23 20.88 36.46 5.68
CA PHE A 23 21.82 36.43 4.57
C PHE A 23 21.84 37.82 3.92
N SER A 24 23.05 38.36 3.78
CA SER A 24 23.33 39.73 3.37
C SER A 24 23.05 40.01 1.90
N SER A 25 22.74 41.28 1.66
CA SER A 25 22.49 41.99 0.41
C SER A 25 23.63 41.95 -0.62
N ALA A 26 23.25 41.86 -1.89
CA ALA A 26 23.96 42.53 -2.98
C ALA A 26 22.93 43.31 -3.82
N THR A 27 23.10 44.63 -3.86
CA THR A 27 22.34 45.61 -4.63
C THR A 27 22.86 45.71 -6.07
N GLY A 28 21.97 45.83 -7.04
CA GLY A 28 22.27 46.27 -8.41
C GLY A 28 20.97 46.54 -9.15
N GLY A 29 20.55 47.81 -9.19
CA GLY A 29 19.28 48.25 -9.78
C GLY A 29 19.33 48.49 -11.29
N GLY A 30 18.14 48.74 -11.85
CA GLY A 30 17.99 49.32 -13.20
C GLY A 30 16.63 49.00 -13.84
N ALA A 31 15.76 50.02 -13.89
CA ALA A 31 14.48 50.09 -14.61
C ALA A 31 14.58 49.60 -16.07
N GLY A 32 13.57 49.01 -16.72
CA GLY A 32 12.17 49.43 -16.85
C GLY A 32 11.94 49.92 -18.28
N ALA A 33 11.16 49.22 -19.11
CA ALA A 33 10.49 49.79 -20.29
C ALA A 33 9.45 48.82 -20.87
N VAL A 34 8.23 49.33 -20.99
CA VAL A 34 7.11 48.80 -21.76
C VAL A 34 7.27 49.27 -23.21
N ALA A 35 7.04 48.40 -24.21
CA ALA A 35 6.65 48.83 -25.55
C ALA A 35 5.84 47.76 -26.30
N ARG A 36 4.82 48.24 -27.01
CA ARG A 36 3.77 47.52 -27.72
C ARG A 36 4.20 47.09 -29.14
N ARG A 37 3.66 45.93 -29.57
CA ARG A 37 2.96 45.63 -30.84
C ARG A 37 3.60 46.06 -32.17
N ALA A 38 3.87 45.08 -33.05
CA ALA A 38 3.55 45.15 -34.48
C ALA A 38 3.53 43.76 -35.12
N ALA A 39 2.51 43.52 -35.95
CA ALA A 39 2.40 42.38 -36.85
C ALA A 39 2.87 42.80 -38.25
N SER A 40 3.49 41.90 -39.00
CA SER A 40 3.53 41.96 -40.46
C SER A 40 3.92 40.61 -41.07
N ASN A 41 3.13 40.18 -42.04
CA ASN A 41 3.35 39.03 -42.93
C ASN A 41 4.57 39.21 -43.84
N GLY A 42 5.17 38.11 -44.27
CA GLY A 42 6.12 38.10 -45.40
C GLY A 42 6.83 36.76 -45.61
N ILE A 43 6.41 36.02 -46.63
CA ILE A 43 7.02 34.78 -47.14
C ILE A 43 8.27 35.12 -47.96
N ALA A 44 9.39 34.38 -47.78
CA ALA A 44 10.14 33.69 -48.85
C ALA A 44 11.57 33.24 -48.43
N SER A 45 11.81 31.93 -48.62
CA SER A 45 13.03 31.26 -49.13
C SER A 45 14.42 31.55 -48.55
N GLY A 46 15.12 30.47 -48.16
CA GLY A 46 16.56 30.35 -48.42
C GLY A 46 17.39 29.71 -47.31
N GLY A 47 17.66 28.41 -47.44
CA GLY A 47 18.93 27.72 -47.14
C GLY A 47 19.64 27.93 -45.80
N ALA A 48 19.67 26.88 -44.99
CA ALA A 48 20.90 26.20 -44.51
C ALA A 48 20.55 25.28 -43.33
N GLN A 49 20.67 23.97 -43.55
CA GLN A 49 20.53 22.95 -42.52
C GLN A 49 21.81 22.90 -41.67
N ALA A 50 21.67 22.91 -40.36
CA ALA A 50 22.70 22.50 -39.41
C ALA A 50 22.14 21.35 -38.55
N PRO A 51 22.78 20.17 -38.49
CA PRO A 51 22.28 19.09 -37.66
C PRO A 51 22.77 19.27 -36.20
N ILE A 52 21.83 19.15 -35.27
CA ILE A 52 22.11 19.00 -33.83
C ILE A 52 22.47 17.52 -33.59
N ALA A 53 23.69 17.26 -33.15
CA ALA A 53 24.14 15.93 -32.77
C ALA A 53 23.59 15.54 -31.38
N VAL A 54 22.73 14.53 -31.33
CA VAL A 54 22.33 13.83 -30.09
C VAL A 54 23.16 12.55 -30.02
N GLY A 55 24.09 12.49 -29.06
CA GLY A 55 24.91 11.30 -28.82
C GLY A 55 24.08 10.19 -28.17
N VAL A 56 23.86 9.10 -28.92
CA VAL A 56 23.29 7.84 -28.43
C VAL A 56 24.44 6.86 -28.20
N TRP A 57 24.64 6.42 -26.97
CA TRP A 57 25.54 5.31 -26.66
C TRP A 57 24.74 4.00 -26.64
N ILE A 58 24.82 3.24 -27.73
CA ILE A 58 24.42 1.82 -27.77
C ILE A 58 25.69 1.02 -27.96
N ARG A 59 26.11 0.26 -26.95
CA ARG A 59 27.14 -0.77 -27.10
C ARG A 59 26.44 -2.10 -27.32
N GLY A 60 26.46 -2.56 -28.58
CA GLY A 60 25.95 -3.87 -28.97
C GLY A 60 26.88 -4.99 -28.53
N MET A 61 26.28 -6.10 -28.09
CA MET A 61 26.89 -7.42 -28.13
C MET A 61 25.99 -8.32 -28.98
N ALA A 62 26.59 -9.00 -29.95
CA ALA A 62 25.97 -10.03 -30.77
C ALA A 62 27.03 -11.15 -30.97
N PRO A 63 26.64 -12.37 -31.39
CA PRO A 63 26.20 -13.43 -30.48
C PRO A 63 26.92 -14.78 -30.80
N THR A 64 26.31 -15.89 -30.34
CA THR A 64 26.49 -17.31 -30.75
C THR A 64 27.54 -18.11 -29.95
N THR A 65 27.31 -19.35 -29.49
CA THR A 65 26.37 -20.44 -29.86
C THR A 65 26.23 -21.49 -28.74
N THR A 66 25.00 -22.00 -28.58
CA THR A 66 24.59 -23.40 -28.27
C THR A 66 25.16 -24.18 -27.07
N GLY A 67 24.24 -24.55 -26.17
CA GLY A 67 23.86 -25.96 -25.98
C GLY A 67 24.38 -26.68 -24.74
N GLY A 68 23.46 -27.33 -24.01
CA GLY A 68 23.76 -28.56 -23.27
C GLY A 68 23.39 -28.56 -21.79
N ASP A 69 22.29 -29.25 -21.48
CA ASP A 69 21.88 -29.69 -20.15
C ASP A 69 23.01 -30.43 -19.40
N ARG A 70 23.05 -30.32 -18.06
CA ARG A 70 23.00 -31.48 -17.14
C ARG A 70 23.15 -31.10 -15.66
N THR A 71 22.58 -31.99 -14.89
CA THR A 71 22.10 -31.92 -13.52
C THR A 71 23.11 -32.47 -12.50
N PHE A 72 22.93 -32.06 -11.23
CA PHE A 72 22.93 -32.90 -10.01
C PHE A 72 24.21 -33.05 -9.12
N ALA A 73 23.89 -33.11 -7.81
CA ALA A 73 24.61 -33.59 -6.61
C ALA A 73 25.75 -32.73 -6.02
N THR A 74 25.78 -32.34 -4.73
CA THR A 74 25.43 -32.96 -3.42
C THR A 74 26.65 -33.58 -2.71
N MET A 75 26.78 -33.23 -1.41
CA MET A 75 27.52 -33.93 -0.32
C MET A 75 29.05 -33.87 -0.33
N THR A 76 29.82 -33.91 0.77
CA THR A 76 29.74 -33.66 2.23
C THR A 76 31.13 -34.09 2.77
N LEU A 77 31.53 -33.53 3.93
CA LEU A 77 32.39 -34.13 4.99
C LEU A 77 33.93 -34.22 4.84
N GLY A 78 34.58 -33.94 5.98
CA GLY A 78 35.83 -34.57 6.48
C GLY A 78 37.09 -33.72 6.31
N GLU A 79 37.51 -32.93 7.31
CA GLU A 79 38.35 -33.28 8.48
C GLU A 79 39.87 -33.38 8.24
N GLN A 80 40.60 -32.81 9.21
CA GLN A 80 42.00 -32.98 9.66
C GLN A 80 42.93 -31.78 9.39
N GLU A 81 43.03 -30.87 10.36
CA GLU A 81 43.97 -30.85 11.51
C GLU A 81 45.39 -30.39 11.15
N GLN A 82 45.80 -29.24 11.71
CA GLN A 82 47.08 -29.11 12.42
C GLN A 82 47.09 -27.89 13.35
N ARG A 83 47.53 -28.15 14.59
CA ARG A 83 47.69 -27.28 15.77
C ARG A 83 48.64 -26.10 15.54
N GLU A 84 48.39 -24.97 16.24
CA GLU A 84 49.25 -24.47 17.33
C GLU A 84 48.61 -23.30 18.12
N GLU A 85 48.63 -23.43 19.45
CA GLU A 85 48.29 -22.46 20.51
C GLU A 85 49.30 -21.27 20.53
N LYS A 86 49.17 -20.09 21.15
CA LYS A 86 48.34 -19.47 22.20
C LYS A 86 48.77 -17.98 22.28
N LYS A 87 47.85 -17.05 22.62
CA LYS A 87 47.99 -16.10 23.75
C LYS A 87 46.79 -15.13 23.83
N GLN A 88 46.08 -15.19 24.95
CA GLN A 88 45.15 -14.16 25.45
C GLN A 88 45.92 -12.98 26.07
N PRO A 89 45.20 -11.88 26.37
CA PRO A 89 45.09 -11.49 27.77
C PRO A 89 43.64 -11.24 28.23
N GLN A 90 43.41 -11.53 29.52
CA GLN A 90 42.17 -11.41 30.27
C GLN A 90 41.96 -10.02 30.93
N MET A 91 40.70 -9.59 30.90
CA MET A 91 39.84 -9.01 31.94
C MET A 91 40.25 -7.79 32.79
N ALA A 92 39.29 -6.87 32.90
CA ALA A 92 38.85 -6.33 34.20
C ALA A 92 37.32 -6.25 34.25
N SER A 93 36.74 -6.73 35.35
CA SER A 93 35.31 -6.94 35.62
C SER A 93 34.79 -6.04 36.74
N GLY A 94 33.47 -5.83 36.77
CA GLY A 94 32.67 -5.60 37.99
C GLY A 94 31.31 -5.01 37.64
N GLY A 95 30.14 -5.49 38.07
CA GLY A 95 29.73 -6.63 38.90
C GLY A 95 28.24 -6.41 39.28
N GLY A 96 27.46 -7.49 39.44
CA GLY A 96 26.24 -7.47 40.28
C GLY A 96 24.88 -7.92 39.69
N MET A 97 24.60 -9.23 39.86
CA MET A 97 23.35 -9.90 40.28
C MET A 97 22.02 -9.91 39.47
N ASN A 98 21.71 -11.15 39.04
CA ASN A 98 20.47 -11.95 39.20
C ASN A 98 19.12 -11.49 38.64
N GLY A 99 18.61 -12.30 37.71
CA GLY A 99 17.18 -12.47 37.40
C GLY A 99 16.99 -13.46 36.26
N ASP A 100 16.64 -14.70 36.58
CA ASP A 100 16.20 -15.76 35.65
C ASP A 100 15.13 -15.27 34.67
N GLY A 101 15.23 -15.69 33.41
CA GLY A 101 14.13 -15.57 32.45
C GLY A 101 14.62 -15.59 31.00
N ASP A 102 14.59 -16.79 30.40
CA ASP A 102 14.66 -17.09 28.96
C ASP A 102 15.49 -16.12 28.09
N GLU A 103 16.74 -16.49 27.83
CA GLU A 103 17.58 -15.88 26.79
C GLU A 103 16.99 -16.16 25.39
N GLU A 104 15.91 -15.45 25.01
CA GLU A 104 15.63 -15.19 23.61
C GLU A 104 16.85 -14.46 23.05
N LYS A 105 17.61 -15.12 22.16
CA LYS A 105 18.72 -14.51 21.41
C LYS A 105 18.15 -13.39 20.53
N GLY A 106 17.96 -12.22 21.12
CA GLY A 106 17.49 -11.03 20.41
C GLY A 106 18.43 -10.70 19.26
N ILE A 107 17.87 -10.20 18.16
CA ILE A 107 18.66 -9.75 17.02
C ILE A 107 19.57 -8.62 17.52
N VAL A 108 20.88 -8.89 17.58
CA VAL A 108 21.88 -7.89 17.95
C VAL A 108 21.98 -6.91 16.77
N SER A 109 21.36 -5.75 16.92
CA SER A 109 21.47 -4.69 15.93
C SER A 109 22.81 -3.99 16.10
N TYR A 110 23.63 -3.97 15.05
CA TYR A 110 24.84 -3.13 14.99
C TYR A 110 24.54 -1.65 15.26
N TRP A 111 23.31 -1.23 14.96
CA TRP A 111 22.83 0.14 15.16
C TRP A 111 22.16 0.37 16.53
N ASP A 112 22.24 -0.60 17.44
CA ASP A 112 21.59 -0.58 18.77
C ASP A 112 20.09 -0.26 18.72
N ILE A 113 19.42 -0.58 17.61
CA ILE A 113 17.97 -0.39 17.48
C ILE A 113 17.27 -1.43 18.38
N PRO A 114 16.61 -1.01 19.48
CA PRO A 114 16.03 -1.96 20.40
C PRO A 114 14.79 -2.60 19.79
N THR A 115 14.70 -3.92 19.82
CA THR A 115 13.45 -4.65 19.55
C THR A 115 12.54 -4.47 20.75
N ARG A 116 11.68 -3.44 20.72
CA ARG A 116 10.76 -3.16 21.82
C ARG A 116 9.60 -4.16 21.80
N LYS A 117 9.39 -4.90 22.89
CA LYS A 117 8.16 -5.65 23.12
C LYS A 117 7.01 -4.65 23.28
N ILE A 118 6.11 -4.63 22.31
CA ILE A 118 4.94 -3.74 22.28
C ILE A 118 3.84 -4.36 23.14
N ARG A 119 3.00 -3.53 23.75
CA ARG A 119 1.86 -3.97 24.57
C ARG A 119 0.56 -3.40 24.02
N LYS A 120 -0.52 -4.14 24.21
CA LYS A 120 -1.91 -3.70 23.98
C LYS A 120 -2.34 -2.66 25.00
N GLU A 121 -3.49 -2.03 24.76
CA GLU A 121 -4.15 -1.10 25.68
C GLU A 121 -4.45 -1.74 27.05
N ASP A 122 -4.68 -3.06 27.08
CA ASP A 122 -4.92 -3.86 28.30
C ASP A 122 -3.63 -4.30 29.04
N GLY A 123 -2.45 -3.94 28.51
CA GLY A 123 -1.14 -4.29 29.06
C GLY A 123 -0.60 -5.66 28.66
N THR A 124 -1.36 -6.48 27.92
CA THR A 124 -0.89 -7.76 27.37
C THR A 124 0.15 -7.55 26.27
N GLU A 125 1.02 -8.54 26.05
CA GLU A 125 2.04 -8.47 25.01
C GLU A 125 1.43 -8.51 23.61
N TRP A 126 1.89 -7.63 22.73
CA TRP A 126 1.49 -7.60 21.34
C TRP A 126 2.30 -8.62 20.56
N LYS A 127 1.60 -9.64 20.04
CA LYS A 127 2.22 -10.79 19.38
C LYS A 127 2.54 -10.58 17.89
N TRP A 128 2.08 -9.48 17.30
CA TRP A 128 2.22 -9.24 15.86
C TRP A 128 3.41 -8.33 15.56
N ASN A 129 4.21 -8.75 14.57
CA ASN A 129 5.36 -7.97 14.09
C ASN A 129 5.05 -7.20 12.79
N SER A 130 3.87 -7.40 12.21
CA SER A 130 3.50 -6.86 10.89
C SER A 130 2.57 -5.65 10.95
N PHE A 131 2.03 -5.30 12.11
CA PHE A 131 1.20 -4.12 12.36
C PHE A 131 1.17 -3.82 13.85
N MET A 132 0.78 -2.61 14.21
CA MET A 132 0.82 -2.05 15.56
C MET A 132 -0.58 -1.94 16.17
N PRO A 133 -0.72 -1.91 17.51
CA PRO A 133 -2.04 -1.78 18.15
C PRO A 133 -2.86 -0.56 17.70
N TRP A 134 -2.22 0.56 17.39
CA TRP A 134 -2.89 1.79 16.93
C TRP A 134 -3.26 1.81 15.45
N GLU A 135 -2.83 0.80 14.68
CA GLU A 135 -3.23 0.60 13.28
C GLU A 135 -4.48 -0.29 13.17
N THR A 136 -4.90 -0.88 14.30
CA THR A 136 -6.13 -1.68 14.38
C THR A 136 -7.36 -0.80 14.55
N TYR A 137 -8.49 -1.23 14.00
CA TYR A 137 -9.72 -0.44 13.97
C TYR A 137 -10.96 -1.34 14.08
N LYS A 138 -12.14 -0.73 14.23
CA LYS A 138 -13.42 -1.41 14.08
C LYS A 138 -13.99 -1.01 12.72
N ALA A 139 -14.23 -1.97 11.84
CA ALA A 139 -14.83 -1.70 10.53
C ALA A 139 -16.28 -1.21 10.68
N ASP A 140 -16.68 -0.24 9.84
CA ASP A 140 -18.05 0.24 9.74
C ASP A 140 -18.90 -0.70 8.91
N THR A 141 -19.53 -1.66 9.57
CA THR A 141 -20.45 -2.60 8.92
C THR A 141 -21.79 -1.97 8.53
N SER A 142 -22.02 -0.68 8.84
CA SER A 142 -23.24 0.05 8.43
C SER A 142 -23.14 0.68 7.03
N ILE A 143 -21.97 0.59 6.39
CA ILE A 143 -21.71 1.10 5.04
C ILE A 143 -22.68 0.54 3.98
N ASP A 144 -23.07 1.36 3.01
CA ASP A 144 -24.00 0.96 1.95
C ASP A 144 -23.35 -0.02 0.96
N LEU A 145 -23.63 -1.31 1.13
CA LEU A 145 -23.14 -2.39 0.26
C LEU A 145 -23.79 -2.41 -1.13
N LYS A 146 -24.91 -1.70 -1.35
CA LYS A 146 -25.68 -1.74 -2.61
C LYS A 146 -25.33 -0.61 -3.57
N LYS A 147 -24.52 0.34 -3.13
CA LYS A 147 -24.07 1.46 -3.96
C LYS A 147 -23.29 0.92 -5.17
N HIS A 148 -23.70 1.36 -6.35
CA HIS A 148 -23.12 0.98 -7.64
C HIS A 148 -22.88 2.24 -8.46
N HIS A 149 -21.65 2.40 -8.96
CA HIS A 149 -21.36 3.51 -9.88
C HIS A 149 -21.83 3.18 -11.29
N LYS A 150 -22.82 3.90 -11.80
CA LYS A 150 -23.32 3.66 -13.16
C LYS A 150 -22.28 4.12 -14.21
N PRO A 151 -21.80 3.26 -15.13
CA PRO A 151 -20.80 3.63 -16.12
C PRO A 151 -21.35 4.68 -17.10
N SER A 152 -20.92 5.93 -16.93
CA SER A 152 -21.45 7.07 -17.69
C SER A 152 -20.56 7.43 -18.88
N THR A 153 -19.24 7.45 -18.67
CA THR A 153 -18.26 7.81 -19.70
C THR A 153 -17.79 6.59 -20.49
N MET A 154 -17.09 6.81 -21.61
CA MET A 154 -16.48 5.72 -22.37
C MET A 154 -15.44 4.95 -21.53
N ILE A 155 -14.60 5.66 -20.77
CA ILE A 155 -13.58 5.05 -19.91
C ILE A 155 -14.23 4.25 -18.77
N ASP A 156 -15.34 4.73 -18.19
CA ASP A 156 -16.10 3.96 -17.19
C ASP A 156 -16.63 2.66 -17.76
N LYS A 157 -17.16 2.70 -18.99
CA LYS A 157 -17.66 1.50 -19.69
C LYS A 157 -16.52 0.53 -19.94
N ILE A 158 -15.35 1.01 -20.38
CA ILE A 158 -14.18 0.16 -20.57
C ILE A 158 -13.76 -0.47 -19.24
N ALA A 159 -13.63 0.31 -18.17
CA ALA A 159 -13.28 -0.19 -16.83
C ALA A 159 -14.26 -1.27 -16.35
N TYR A 160 -15.57 -1.00 -16.44
CA TYR A 160 -16.62 -1.95 -16.08
C TYR A 160 -16.53 -3.24 -16.90
N TRP A 161 -16.40 -3.13 -18.22
CA TRP A 161 -16.28 -4.30 -19.10
C TRP A 161 -14.99 -5.08 -18.86
N THR A 162 -13.88 -4.41 -18.56
CA THR A 162 -12.62 -5.06 -18.17
C THR A 162 -12.84 -5.93 -16.94
N VAL A 163 -13.44 -5.40 -15.87
CA VAL A 163 -13.71 -6.15 -14.64
C VAL A 163 -14.65 -7.33 -14.90
N LYS A 164 -15.76 -7.12 -15.62
CA LYS A 164 -16.70 -8.19 -15.96
C LYS A 164 -16.06 -9.29 -16.82
N SER A 165 -15.14 -8.92 -17.71
CA SER A 165 -14.39 -9.88 -18.53
C SER A 165 -13.38 -10.68 -17.71
N LEU A 166 -12.73 -10.07 -16.72
CA LEU A 166 -11.81 -10.75 -15.79
C LEU A 166 -12.55 -11.71 -14.84
N ARG A 167 -13.81 -11.41 -14.51
CA ARG A 167 -14.64 -12.27 -13.67
C ARG A 167 -14.97 -13.61 -14.32
N TRP A 168 -15.29 -13.64 -15.61
CA TRP A 168 -15.71 -14.88 -16.29
C TRP A 168 -14.71 -16.05 -16.18
N PRO A 169 -13.42 -15.90 -16.53
CA PRO A 169 -12.46 -17.00 -16.40
C PRO A 169 -12.20 -17.37 -14.93
N THR A 170 -12.26 -16.38 -14.02
CA THR A 170 -12.09 -16.58 -12.58
C THR A 170 -13.22 -17.45 -12.01
N ASP A 171 -14.48 -17.11 -12.32
CA ASP A 171 -15.64 -17.88 -11.87
C ASP A 171 -15.59 -19.33 -12.39
N LEU A 172 -15.11 -19.54 -13.62
CA LEU A 172 -14.92 -20.88 -14.20
C LEU A 172 -13.80 -21.67 -13.51
N PHE A 173 -12.68 -21.02 -13.19
CA PHE A 173 -11.52 -21.67 -12.59
C PHE A 173 -11.77 -22.08 -11.13
N PHE A 174 -12.41 -21.21 -10.35
CA PHE A 174 -12.59 -21.44 -8.91
C PHE A 174 -13.91 -22.13 -8.54
N GLN A 175 -14.95 -22.00 -9.36
CA GLN A 175 -16.28 -22.56 -9.09
C GLN A 175 -16.72 -22.31 -7.62
N ARG A 176 -17.07 -23.35 -6.87
CA ARG A 176 -17.52 -23.27 -5.46
C ARG A 176 -16.38 -23.26 -4.42
N ARG A 177 -15.12 -23.12 -4.82
CA ARG A 177 -13.98 -23.07 -3.87
C ARG A 177 -13.79 -21.66 -3.29
N TYR A 178 -14.75 -21.18 -2.50
CA TYR A 178 -14.78 -19.80 -1.99
C TYR A 178 -13.53 -19.39 -1.21
N GLY A 179 -13.04 -20.23 -0.28
CA GLY A 179 -11.82 -19.91 0.48
C GLY A 179 -10.57 -19.79 -0.40
N CYS A 180 -10.39 -20.71 -1.36
CA CYS A 180 -9.27 -20.63 -2.29
C CYS A 180 -9.40 -19.46 -3.28
N ARG A 181 -10.64 -19.12 -3.65
CA ARG A 181 -10.95 -17.98 -4.51
C ARG A 181 -10.63 -16.67 -3.81
N ALA A 182 -11.13 -16.45 -2.59
CA ALA A 182 -10.89 -15.25 -1.81
C ALA A 182 -9.37 -15.04 -1.66
N MET A 183 -8.67 -16.01 -1.06
CA MET A 183 -7.21 -15.97 -0.92
C MET A 183 -6.48 -15.62 -2.23
N MET A 184 -6.86 -16.20 -3.37
CA MET A 184 -6.20 -15.88 -4.64
C MET A 184 -6.52 -14.48 -5.15
N LEU A 185 -7.76 -14.00 -4.98
CA LEU A 185 -8.15 -12.66 -5.41
C LEU A 185 -7.49 -11.58 -4.53
N GLU A 186 -7.36 -11.80 -3.22
CA GLU A 186 -6.63 -10.90 -2.30
C GLU A 186 -5.19 -10.63 -2.77
N THR A 187 -4.52 -11.64 -3.35
CA THR A 187 -3.14 -11.45 -3.86
C THR A 187 -3.06 -10.46 -5.02
N VAL A 188 -4.17 -10.28 -5.75
CA VAL A 188 -4.28 -9.34 -6.87
C VAL A 188 -4.85 -8.00 -6.39
N ALA A 189 -5.81 -8.03 -5.46
CA ALA A 189 -6.45 -6.84 -4.89
C ALA A 189 -5.48 -5.96 -4.08
N ALA A 190 -4.43 -6.54 -3.47
CA ALA A 190 -3.37 -5.76 -2.82
C ALA A 190 -2.44 -4.98 -3.79
N VAL A 191 -2.48 -5.25 -5.09
CA VAL A 191 -1.54 -4.66 -6.07
C VAL A 191 -1.89 -3.20 -6.45
N PRO A 192 -3.14 -2.85 -6.77
CA PRO A 192 -3.53 -1.51 -7.19
C PRO A 192 -3.14 -0.39 -6.22
N GLY A 193 -3.48 -0.52 -4.93
CA GLY A 193 -3.13 0.46 -3.91
C GLY A 193 -1.62 0.69 -3.81
N MET A 194 -0.82 -0.40 -3.88
CA MET A 194 0.64 -0.32 -3.85
C MET A 194 1.20 0.41 -5.07
N VAL A 195 0.70 0.09 -6.27
CA VAL A 195 1.14 0.73 -7.52
C VAL A 195 0.75 2.22 -7.55
N GLY A 196 -0.49 2.53 -7.18
CA GLY A 196 -0.99 3.91 -7.12
C GLY A 196 -0.22 4.75 -6.09
N GLY A 197 -0.05 4.22 -4.88
CA GLY A 197 0.74 4.84 -3.80
C GLY A 197 2.19 5.09 -4.21
N MET A 198 2.85 4.10 -4.83
CA MET A 198 4.22 4.23 -5.35
C MET A 198 4.32 5.31 -6.45
N LEU A 199 3.40 5.30 -7.43
CA LEU A 199 3.43 6.28 -8.53
C LEU A 199 3.16 7.71 -8.04
N LEU A 200 2.22 7.88 -7.11
CA LEU A 200 1.96 9.15 -6.43
C LEU A 200 3.15 9.60 -5.58
N HIS A 201 3.80 8.68 -4.87
CA HIS A 201 5.01 8.96 -4.10
C HIS A 201 6.13 9.49 -5.01
N CYS A 202 6.45 8.77 -6.09
CA CYS A 202 7.42 9.23 -7.07
C CYS A 202 7.01 10.55 -7.73
N LYS A 203 5.70 10.84 -7.87
CA LYS A 203 5.18 12.10 -8.43
C LYS A 203 5.39 13.26 -7.47
N SER A 204 5.08 13.05 -6.20
CA SER A 204 5.32 13.99 -5.11
C SER A 204 6.80 14.38 -5.04
N LEU A 205 7.71 13.39 -5.08
CA LEU A 205 9.15 13.64 -5.02
C LEU A 205 9.66 14.43 -6.23
N ARG A 206 9.36 14.00 -7.46
CA ARG A 206 9.90 14.65 -8.67
C ARG A 206 9.31 16.05 -8.93
N ARG A 207 8.16 16.37 -8.34
CA ARG A 207 7.51 17.68 -8.45
C ARG A 207 7.68 18.56 -7.21
N PHE A 208 8.21 18.02 -6.11
CA PHE A 208 8.27 18.70 -4.80
C PHE A 208 6.88 19.17 -4.32
N GLU A 209 5.87 18.32 -4.45
CA GLU A 209 4.47 18.62 -4.13
C GLU A 209 3.92 17.69 -3.04
N HIS A 210 3.00 18.18 -2.21
CA HIS A 210 2.23 17.34 -1.28
C HIS A 210 1.24 16.43 -2.03
N SER A 211 0.87 15.31 -1.40
CA SER A 211 -0.02 14.29 -1.98
C SER A 211 -1.45 14.32 -1.45
N GLY A 212 -1.81 15.25 -0.57
CA GLY A 212 -3.16 15.34 0.01
C GLY A 212 -3.58 14.14 0.87
N GLY A 213 -2.64 13.31 1.32
CA GLY A 213 -2.92 12.08 2.08
C GLY A 213 -3.12 10.83 1.23
N TRP A 214 -3.24 10.96 -0.09
CA TRP A 214 -3.57 9.84 -0.99
C TRP A 214 -2.51 8.74 -1.05
N ILE A 215 -1.22 9.08 -0.86
CA ILE A 215 -0.18 8.04 -0.76
C ILE A 215 -0.48 7.12 0.43
N ARG A 216 -0.84 7.70 1.57
CA ARG A 216 -1.13 6.94 2.79
C ARG A 216 -2.37 6.08 2.59
N THR A 217 -3.47 6.66 2.12
CA THR A 217 -4.72 5.94 1.86
C THR A 217 -4.53 4.73 0.93
N LEU A 218 -3.79 4.88 -0.17
CA LEU A 218 -3.59 3.77 -1.12
C LEU A 218 -2.64 2.69 -0.59
N LEU A 219 -1.66 3.06 0.25
CA LEU A 219 -0.79 2.08 0.91
C LEU A 219 -1.51 1.37 2.06
N GLU A 220 -2.40 2.07 2.79
CA GLU A 220 -3.27 1.47 3.81
C GLU A 220 -4.26 0.49 3.17
N GLU A 221 -4.86 0.82 2.01
CA GLU A 221 -5.68 -0.10 1.20
C GLU A 221 -4.88 -1.36 0.83
N ALA A 222 -3.69 -1.20 0.24
CA ALA A 222 -2.85 -2.35 -0.13
C ALA A 222 -2.44 -3.23 1.07
N GLU A 223 -2.25 -2.61 2.24
CA GLU A 223 -2.01 -3.34 3.48
C GLU A 223 -3.26 -4.05 3.99
N ASN A 224 -4.42 -3.41 3.93
CA ASN A 224 -5.68 -4.00 4.34
C ASN A 224 -6.02 -5.25 3.53
N GLU A 225 -5.90 -5.19 2.21
CA GLU A 225 -6.02 -6.32 1.29
C GLU A 225 -5.02 -7.46 1.63
N ARG A 226 -3.79 -7.10 2.01
CA ARG A 226 -2.79 -8.07 2.50
C ARG A 226 -3.24 -8.70 3.83
N MET A 227 -3.91 -7.97 4.70
CA MET A 227 -4.44 -8.49 5.97
C MET A 227 -5.64 -9.42 5.75
N HIS A 228 -6.46 -9.19 4.71
CA HIS A 228 -7.47 -10.15 4.25
C HIS A 228 -6.82 -11.47 3.85
N LEU A 229 -5.79 -11.39 2.98
CA LEU A 229 -5.01 -12.56 2.55
C LEU A 229 -4.45 -13.35 3.74
N MET A 230 -3.75 -12.68 4.66
CA MET A 230 -3.12 -13.34 5.80
C MET A 230 -4.16 -14.00 6.72
N THR A 231 -5.33 -13.39 6.86
CA THR A 231 -6.45 -13.96 7.60
C THR A 231 -6.98 -15.24 6.94
N PHE A 232 -7.19 -15.24 5.63
CA PHE A 232 -7.69 -16.43 4.93
C PHE A 232 -6.65 -17.54 4.80
N MET A 233 -5.35 -17.22 4.84
CA MET A 233 -4.28 -18.21 4.87
C MET A 233 -4.30 -19.08 6.14
N GLU A 234 -4.71 -18.52 7.28
CA GLU A 234 -4.89 -19.29 8.53
C GLU A 234 -6.04 -20.33 8.42
N VAL A 235 -6.97 -20.12 7.48
CA VAL A 235 -8.11 -21.02 7.24
C VAL A 235 -7.81 -22.00 6.08
N ALA A 236 -7.09 -21.56 5.06
CA ALA A 236 -6.81 -22.35 3.86
C ALA A 236 -5.35 -22.20 3.39
N GLN A 237 -4.61 -23.31 3.35
CA GLN A 237 -3.22 -23.32 2.92
C GLN A 237 -3.10 -23.54 1.40
N PRO A 238 -2.43 -22.63 0.65
CA PRO A 238 -2.28 -22.77 -0.80
C PRO A 238 -1.29 -23.89 -1.16
N LYS A 239 -1.61 -24.64 -2.21
CA LYS A 239 -0.68 -25.63 -2.79
C LYS A 239 0.39 -24.95 -3.64
N TRP A 240 1.48 -25.66 -3.92
CA TRP A 240 2.61 -25.10 -4.68
C TRP A 240 2.22 -24.55 -6.06
N TYR A 241 1.27 -25.20 -6.76
CA TYR A 241 0.81 -24.75 -8.07
C TYR A 241 -0.10 -23.51 -7.98
N GLU A 242 -0.85 -23.34 -6.88
CA GLU A 242 -1.63 -22.13 -6.61
C GLU A 242 -0.68 -20.95 -6.35
N ARG A 243 0.44 -21.19 -5.64
CA ARG A 243 1.51 -20.19 -5.44
C ARG A 243 2.20 -19.83 -6.75
N ALA A 244 2.51 -20.81 -7.61
CA ALA A 244 3.06 -20.54 -8.94
C ALA A 244 2.10 -19.74 -9.82
N LEU A 245 0.80 -20.02 -9.73
CA LEU A 245 -0.24 -19.26 -10.42
C LEU A 245 -0.31 -17.81 -9.91
N VAL A 246 -0.25 -17.58 -8.60
CA VAL A 246 -0.18 -16.23 -8.00
C VAL A 246 1.02 -15.45 -8.56
N ILE A 247 2.22 -16.05 -8.62
CA ILE A 247 3.41 -15.40 -9.20
C ILE A 247 3.16 -14.98 -10.65
N GLY A 248 2.61 -15.88 -11.47
CA GLY A 248 2.29 -15.59 -12.87
C GLY A 248 1.26 -14.48 -13.03
N VAL A 249 0.15 -14.55 -12.28
CA VAL A 249 -0.93 -13.55 -12.33
C VAL A 249 -0.44 -12.20 -11.83
N GLN A 250 0.26 -12.13 -10.71
CA GLN A 250 0.85 -10.89 -10.20
C GLN A 250 1.84 -10.29 -11.20
N GLY A 251 2.70 -11.11 -11.81
CA GLY A 251 3.65 -10.66 -12.83
C GLY A 251 2.95 -9.96 -14.02
N VAL A 252 1.85 -10.52 -14.52
CA VAL A 252 1.08 -9.90 -15.61
C VAL A 252 0.28 -8.69 -15.12
N PHE A 253 -0.48 -8.85 -14.04
CA PHE A 253 -1.42 -7.84 -13.54
C PHE A 253 -0.69 -6.60 -13.04
N PHE A 254 0.41 -6.74 -12.30
CA PHE A 254 1.22 -5.61 -11.84
C PHE A 254 1.67 -4.73 -13.01
N ASN A 255 2.25 -5.34 -14.05
CA ASN A 255 2.76 -4.60 -15.21
C ASN A 255 1.62 -3.94 -16.01
N ALA A 256 0.50 -4.66 -16.21
CA ALA A 256 -0.67 -4.13 -16.90
C ALA A 256 -1.31 -2.97 -16.12
N TYR A 257 -1.49 -3.12 -14.81
CA TYR A 257 -2.07 -2.09 -13.94
C TYR A 257 -1.14 -0.87 -13.83
N PHE A 258 0.17 -1.07 -13.68
CA PHE A 258 1.17 -0.01 -13.68
C PHE A 258 1.09 0.83 -14.96
N LEU A 259 1.08 0.20 -16.12
CA LEU A 259 0.95 0.90 -17.39
C LEU A 259 -0.41 1.61 -17.50
N GLY A 260 -1.50 0.95 -17.08
CA GLY A 260 -2.84 1.53 -17.03
C GLY A 260 -2.90 2.78 -16.17
N TYR A 261 -2.29 2.77 -14.98
CA TYR A 261 -2.24 3.91 -14.06
C TYR A 261 -1.40 5.07 -14.63
N VAL A 262 -0.25 4.77 -15.26
CA VAL A 262 0.58 5.79 -15.92
C VAL A 262 -0.18 6.46 -17.08
N ILE A 263 -0.94 5.69 -17.86
CA ILE A 263 -1.74 6.22 -18.99
C ILE A 263 -2.96 7.00 -18.49
N SER A 264 -3.70 6.44 -17.52
CA SER A 264 -4.94 7.03 -17.03
C SER A 264 -5.23 6.61 -15.59
N PRO A 265 -4.89 7.46 -14.60
CA PRO A 265 -5.27 7.25 -13.21
C PRO A 265 -6.79 7.15 -13.01
N LYS A 266 -7.58 7.88 -13.82
CA LYS A 266 -9.05 7.82 -13.74
C LYS A 266 -9.58 6.44 -14.10
N PHE A 267 -9.03 5.84 -15.16
CA PHE A 267 -9.35 4.46 -15.55
C PHE A 267 -8.92 3.48 -14.46
N ALA A 268 -7.70 3.60 -13.96
CA ALA A 268 -7.16 2.69 -12.97
C ALA A 268 -7.99 2.67 -11.68
N HIS A 269 -8.31 3.84 -11.12
CA HIS A 269 -9.16 3.95 -9.93
C HIS A 269 -10.60 3.48 -10.20
N ARG A 270 -11.20 3.82 -11.36
CA ARG A 270 -12.55 3.33 -11.71
C ARG A 270 -12.61 1.81 -11.88
N MET A 271 -11.53 1.22 -12.40
CA MET A 271 -11.42 -0.24 -12.56
C MET A 271 -11.34 -0.92 -11.19
N VAL A 272 -10.53 -0.40 -10.26
CA VAL A 272 -10.49 -0.88 -8.86
C VAL A 272 -11.86 -0.75 -8.21
N GLY A 273 -12.51 0.41 -8.30
CA GLY A 273 -13.85 0.59 -7.73
C GLY A 273 -14.87 -0.44 -8.22
N TYR A 274 -14.77 -0.89 -9.49
CA TYR A 274 -15.59 -2.01 -9.98
C TYR A 274 -15.10 -3.38 -9.53
N LEU A 275 -13.79 -3.61 -9.33
CA LEU A 275 -13.29 -4.85 -8.73
C LEU A 275 -13.89 -5.03 -7.32
N GLU A 276 -13.93 -3.95 -6.54
CA GLU A 276 -14.44 -4.04 -5.16
C GLU A 276 -15.96 -4.24 -5.13
N GLU A 277 -16.71 -3.70 -6.10
CA GLU A 277 -18.13 -4.06 -6.26
C GLU A 277 -18.31 -5.58 -6.48
N GLU A 278 -17.41 -6.22 -7.24
CA GLU A 278 -17.44 -7.67 -7.42
C GLU A 278 -16.95 -8.43 -6.18
N ALA A 279 -16.02 -7.85 -5.41
CA ALA A 279 -15.56 -8.41 -4.12
C ALA A 279 -16.71 -8.41 -3.10
N ILE A 280 -17.42 -7.29 -2.93
CA ILE A 280 -18.62 -7.18 -2.07
C ILE A 280 -19.67 -8.22 -2.43
N HIS A 281 -19.92 -8.40 -3.73
CA HIS A 281 -20.83 -9.44 -4.21
C HIS A 281 -20.34 -10.85 -3.85
N SER A 282 -19.05 -11.13 -4.06
CA SER A 282 -18.44 -12.43 -3.75
C SER A 282 -18.51 -12.76 -2.26
N TYR A 283 -18.21 -11.80 -1.39
CA TYR A 283 -18.33 -11.97 0.06
C TYR A 283 -19.78 -12.07 0.54
N THR A 284 -20.72 -11.40 -0.14
CA THR A 284 -22.14 -11.58 0.14
C THR A 284 -22.61 -13.01 -0.19
N GLU A 285 -22.14 -13.59 -1.29
CA GLU A 285 -22.42 -15.01 -1.58
C GLU A 285 -21.72 -15.95 -0.59
N PHE A 286 -20.49 -15.63 -0.15
CA PHE A 286 -19.82 -16.39 0.90
C PHE A 286 -20.65 -16.40 2.20
N LEU A 287 -21.11 -15.24 2.68
CA LEU A 287 -21.97 -15.17 3.87
C LEU A 287 -23.24 -16.01 3.73
N LYS A 288 -23.89 -16.01 2.55
CA LYS A 288 -25.06 -16.86 2.29
C LYS A 288 -24.74 -18.35 2.40
N GLU A 289 -23.57 -18.79 1.93
CA GLU A 289 -23.16 -20.19 2.01
C GLU A 289 -22.78 -20.60 3.44
N LEU A 290 -22.22 -19.69 4.24
CA LEU A 290 -22.02 -19.86 5.69
C LEU A 290 -23.37 -19.99 6.43
N ASP A 291 -24.32 -19.08 6.15
CA ASP A 291 -25.63 -19.05 6.80
C ASP A 291 -26.48 -20.30 6.45
N LYS A 292 -26.29 -20.88 5.25
CA LYS A 292 -26.89 -22.17 4.86
C LYS A 292 -26.22 -23.40 5.51
N GLY A 293 -25.05 -23.23 6.11
CA GLY A 293 -24.24 -24.33 6.66
C GLY A 293 -23.47 -25.14 5.60
N ASN A 294 -23.32 -24.63 4.37
CA ASN A 294 -22.51 -25.27 3.33
C ASN A 294 -21.01 -25.09 3.58
N ILE A 295 -20.64 -24.05 4.32
CA ILE A 295 -19.27 -23.79 4.78
C ILE A 295 -19.29 -23.77 6.31
N GLU A 296 -18.31 -24.45 6.92
CA GLU A 296 -18.19 -24.48 8.38
C GLU A 296 -17.77 -23.10 8.92
N ASN A 297 -18.53 -22.58 9.88
CA ASN A 297 -18.23 -21.32 10.53
C ASN A 297 -17.15 -21.50 11.62
N VAL A 298 -15.90 -21.75 11.27
CA VAL A 298 -14.82 -21.98 12.25
C VAL A 298 -14.52 -20.74 13.12
N PRO A 299 -13.85 -20.88 14.29
CA PRO A 299 -13.40 -19.72 15.08
C PRO A 299 -12.55 -18.75 14.24
N ALA A 300 -12.69 -17.45 14.48
CA ALA A 300 -11.94 -16.44 13.77
C ALA A 300 -10.43 -16.58 14.03
N PRO A 301 -9.56 -16.44 13.01
CA PRO A 301 -8.13 -16.39 13.22
C PRO A 301 -7.75 -15.25 14.17
N ALA A 302 -6.77 -15.49 15.03
CA ALA A 302 -6.40 -14.52 16.05
C ALA A 302 -5.92 -13.18 15.46
N ILE A 303 -5.34 -13.21 14.25
CA ILE A 303 -4.92 -12.01 13.49
C ILE A 303 -6.12 -11.15 13.13
N ALA A 304 -7.23 -11.76 12.74
CA ALA A 304 -8.46 -11.04 12.42
C ALA A 304 -9.07 -10.40 13.67
N ILE A 305 -9.09 -11.14 14.78
CA ILE A 305 -9.62 -10.65 16.06
C ILE A 305 -8.86 -9.38 16.49
N ASP A 306 -7.54 -9.43 16.46
CA ASP A 306 -6.72 -8.29 16.89
C ASP A 306 -6.76 -7.12 15.87
N TYR A 307 -6.75 -7.40 14.55
CA TYR A 307 -6.73 -6.38 13.50
C TYR A 307 -8.05 -5.59 13.40
N TRP A 308 -9.19 -6.28 13.36
CA TRP A 308 -10.53 -5.67 13.29
C TRP A 308 -11.18 -5.45 14.66
N ARG A 309 -10.43 -5.67 15.76
CA ARG A 309 -10.90 -5.52 17.15
C ARG A 309 -12.22 -6.29 17.40
N LEU A 310 -12.34 -7.49 16.87
CA LEU A 310 -13.52 -8.35 17.00
C LEU A 310 -13.64 -8.92 18.44
N PRO A 311 -14.84 -9.36 18.85
CA PRO A 311 -15.00 -10.15 20.07
C PRO A 311 -14.13 -11.41 20.07
N ALA A 312 -13.70 -11.86 21.26
CA ALA A 312 -12.83 -13.02 21.40
C ALA A 312 -13.47 -14.35 20.95
N ASP A 313 -14.79 -14.41 20.91
CA ASP A 313 -15.60 -15.55 20.45
C ASP A 313 -16.06 -15.40 18.98
N ALA A 314 -15.55 -14.40 18.25
CA ALA A 314 -15.87 -14.18 16.86
C ALA A 314 -15.55 -15.41 15.99
N ARG A 315 -16.35 -15.61 14.94
CA ARG A 315 -16.23 -16.72 14.00
C ARG A 315 -15.95 -16.21 12.59
N LEU A 316 -15.67 -17.14 11.67
CA LEU A 316 -15.39 -16.85 10.26
C LEU A 316 -16.45 -15.96 9.61
N ARG A 317 -17.73 -16.13 9.97
CA ARG A 317 -18.82 -15.28 9.49
C ARG A 317 -18.60 -13.80 9.86
N ASP A 318 -18.18 -13.50 11.08
CA ASP A 318 -17.95 -12.12 11.55
C ASP A 318 -16.75 -11.51 10.83
N VAL A 319 -15.71 -12.31 10.56
CA VAL A 319 -14.55 -11.90 9.76
C VAL A 319 -14.95 -11.55 8.33
N VAL A 320 -15.75 -12.40 7.68
CA VAL A 320 -16.22 -12.14 6.32
C VAL A 320 -17.12 -10.89 6.27
N GLU A 321 -17.85 -10.61 7.34
CA GLU A 321 -18.68 -9.41 7.42
C GLU A 321 -17.86 -8.11 7.48
N VAL A 322 -16.78 -8.07 8.27
CA VAL A 322 -15.88 -6.90 8.33
C VAL A 322 -15.00 -6.76 7.10
N VAL A 323 -14.51 -7.87 6.52
CA VAL A 323 -13.78 -7.86 5.24
C VAL A 323 -14.67 -7.26 4.15
N ARG A 324 -15.93 -7.69 4.03
CA ARG A 324 -16.88 -7.11 3.07
C ARG A 324 -17.12 -5.61 3.27
N ALA A 325 -17.03 -5.12 4.52
CA ALA A 325 -17.15 -3.69 4.80
C ALA A 325 -15.91 -2.92 4.31
N ASP A 326 -14.70 -3.47 4.51
CA ASP A 326 -13.46 -2.93 3.96
C ASP A 326 -13.54 -2.81 2.42
N GLU A 327 -14.06 -3.84 1.74
CA GLU A 327 -14.26 -3.78 0.28
C GLU A 327 -15.19 -2.64 -0.15
N ALA A 328 -16.25 -2.39 0.62
CA ALA A 328 -17.16 -1.28 0.35
C ALA A 328 -16.51 0.08 0.61
N HIS A 329 -15.58 0.15 1.55
CA HIS A 329 -14.74 1.31 1.78
C HIS A 329 -13.78 1.54 0.59
N HIS A 330 -13.03 0.53 0.17
CA HIS A 330 -12.13 0.59 -0.99
C HIS A 330 -12.86 0.98 -2.27
N ARG A 331 -14.06 0.42 -2.50
CA ARG A 331 -14.98 0.79 -3.60
C ARG A 331 -15.22 2.29 -3.62
N ASP A 332 -15.65 2.85 -2.49
CA ASP A 332 -16.06 4.24 -2.36
C ASP A 332 -14.87 5.18 -2.56
N VAL A 333 -13.72 4.87 -1.96
CA VAL A 333 -12.48 5.65 -2.08
C VAL A 333 -11.97 5.65 -3.53
N ASN A 334 -11.94 4.49 -4.19
CA ASN A 334 -11.47 4.41 -5.57
C ASN A 334 -12.43 5.06 -6.57
N HIS A 335 -13.75 4.93 -6.39
CA HIS A 335 -14.69 5.69 -7.23
C HIS A 335 -14.55 7.20 -7.03
N LEU A 336 -14.36 7.66 -5.79
CA LEU A 336 -14.09 9.07 -5.47
C LEU A 336 -12.78 9.56 -6.12
N ALA A 337 -11.70 8.79 -6.03
CA ALA A 337 -10.41 9.13 -6.65
C ALA A 337 -10.55 9.32 -8.17
N SER A 338 -11.33 8.43 -8.82
CA SER A 338 -11.65 8.56 -10.23
C SER A 338 -12.47 9.82 -10.53
N ASP A 339 -13.50 10.11 -9.72
CA ASP A 339 -14.36 11.28 -9.89
C ASP A 339 -13.60 12.60 -9.76
N ILE A 340 -12.68 12.72 -8.79
CA ILE A 340 -11.78 13.88 -8.64
C ILE A 340 -11.05 14.13 -9.96
N HIS A 341 -10.49 13.08 -10.55
CA HIS A 341 -9.83 13.22 -11.83
C HIS A 341 -10.80 13.59 -12.97
N TYR A 342 -12.02 13.05 -13.01
CA TYR A 342 -13.01 13.42 -14.03
C TYR A 342 -13.45 14.87 -13.94
N GLN A 343 -13.51 15.43 -12.73
CA GLN A 343 -13.81 16.83 -12.47
C GLN A 343 -12.65 17.78 -12.85
N GLY A 344 -11.50 17.24 -13.27
CA GLY A 344 -10.34 18.02 -13.69
C GLY A 344 -9.37 18.35 -12.57
N HIS A 345 -9.59 17.80 -11.38
CA HIS A 345 -8.74 17.99 -10.21
C HIS A 345 -7.61 16.96 -10.14
N GLU A 346 -6.51 17.34 -9.49
CA GLU A 346 -5.51 16.39 -9.03
C GLU A 346 -5.85 15.91 -7.62
N LEU A 347 -5.53 14.65 -7.29
CA LEU A 347 -5.79 14.09 -5.96
C LEU A 347 -5.26 14.95 -4.81
N ARG A 348 -4.11 15.61 -4.97
CA ARG A 348 -3.54 16.51 -3.94
C ARG A 348 -4.41 17.71 -3.57
N GLU A 349 -5.35 18.10 -4.43
CA GLU A 349 -6.22 19.27 -4.23
C GLU A 349 -7.39 18.94 -3.30
N THR A 350 -7.71 17.65 -3.13
CA THR A 350 -8.79 17.19 -2.25
C THR A 350 -8.18 16.27 -1.19
N PRO A 351 -8.38 16.53 0.11
CA PRO A 351 -7.85 15.66 1.15
C PRO A 351 -8.40 14.24 0.98
N ALA A 352 -7.52 13.25 1.03
CA ALA A 352 -7.93 11.85 1.05
C ALA A 352 -8.79 11.58 2.30
N PRO A 353 -9.78 10.67 2.22
CA PRO A 353 -10.67 10.35 3.34
C PRO A 353 -9.97 9.46 4.38
N LEU A 354 -8.90 9.97 5.01
CA LEU A 354 -8.20 9.29 6.10
C LEU A 354 -9.15 9.07 7.28
N GLY A 355 -9.19 7.85 7.82
CA GLY A 355 -10.10 7.54 8.93
C GLY A 355 -11.48 7.05 8.49
N TYR A 356 -11.76 6.98 7.18
CA TYR A 356 -12.96 6.33 6.65
C TYR A 356 -12.67 4.82 6.66
N HIS A 357 -13.43 4.04 7.44
CA HIS A 357 -13.35 2.57 7.55
C HIS A 357 -14.63 2.05 8.20
#